data_AF-A0A5Q4T8P6-F1
#
_entry.id   AF-A0A5Q4T8P6-F1
#
_cell.length_a   1.000
_cell.length_b   1.000
_cell.length_c   1.000
_cell.angle_alpha   90.00
_cell.angle_beta   90.00
_cell.angle_gamma   90.00
#
_symmetry.space_group_name_H-M   'P 1'
#
loop_
_entity.id
_entity.type
_entity.pdbx_description
1 polymer ?
#
loop_
_entity_poly.entity_id
_entity_poly.type
_entity_poly.pdbx_seq_one_letter_code
_entity_poly.pdbx_strand_id
1 'polypeptide(L)'
;MTAWRLELGRHDWAALRCGCGGSGAHLPGTFERLLTAGSQEETVGHGLAGHLEEQSMLFEVAPHAVPVVLAALAGDLLPQVRGHLLGMLEFLVAGESHISEVRAGRPDLDEACLEAVREGIWQLYAEAVSGDTEAALDVLEIADPDEGRFAYYRAQLAGRRRKRGAGRG
;
A
#
# COMPACT_ATOMS: atom_id res chain seq x y z
N MET A 1 -10.00 18.28 -5.92
CA MET A 1 -8.67 17.76 -6.28
C MET A 1 -8.16 16.96 -5.10
N THR A 2 -7.78 15.69 -5.27
CA THR A 2 -7.37 14.78 -4.19
C THR A 2 -5.86 14.59 -4.18
N ALA A 3 -5.27 14.33 -3.01
CA ALA A 3 -3.81 14.18 -2.87
C ALA A 3 -3.25 13.04 -3.73
N TRP A 4 -3.92 11.90 -3.76
CA TRP A 4 -3.51 10.75 -4.58
C TRP A 4 -3.49 11.04 -6.08
N ARG A 5 -4.38 11.92 -6.60
CA ARG A 5 -4.34 12.32 -8.02
C ARG A 5 -3.13 13.20 -8.33
N LEU A 6 -2.74 14.06 -7.40
CA LEU A 6 -1.54 14.87 -7.55
C LEU A 6 -0.29 13.99 -7.55
N GLU A 7 -0.24 13.00 -6.65
CA GLU A 7 0.88 12.06 -6.60
C GLU A 7 0.94 11.18 -7.86
N LEU A 8 -0.20 10.71 -8.37
CA LEU A 8 -0.24 10.01 -9.66
C LEU A 8 0.35 10.85 -10.81
N GLY A 9 0.04 12.14 -10.84
CA GLY A 9 0.52 13.06 -11.88
C GLY A 9 2.00 13.44 -11.75
N ARG A 10 2.67 13.08 -10.65
CA ARG A 10 4.08 13.43 -10.39
C ARG A 10 5.08 12.53 -11.13
N HIS A 11 4.68 11.29 -11.44
CA HIS A 11 5.57 10.27 -11.99
C HIS A 11 5.40 10.10 -13.49
N ASP A 12 6.50 9.88 -14.22
CA ASP A 12 6.47 9.44 -15.62
C ASP A 12 6.27 7.91 -15.69
N TRP A 13 5.02 7.48 -15.51
CA TRP A 13 4.66 6.06 -15.50
C TRP A 13 4.99 5.33 -16.81
N ALA A 14 5.07 6.04 -17.93
CA ALA A 14 5.38 5.43 -19.22
C ALA A 14 6.85 5.00 -19.34
N ALA A 15 7.74 5.61 -18.55
CA ALA A 15 9.15 5.25 -18.47
C ALA A 15 9.42 4.06 -17.53
N LEU A 16 8.48 3.71 -16.65
CA LEU A 16 8.63 2.67 -15.64
C LEU A 16 8.18 1.30 -16.19
N ARG A 17 8.87 0.22 -15.80
CA ARG A 17 8.48 -1.15 -16.13
C ARG A 17 7.38 -1.67 -15.21
N CYS A 18 6.42 -2.38 -15.79
CA CYS A 18 5.29 -2.97 -15.08
C CYS A 18 5.34 -4.50 -15.11
N GLY A 19 4.83 -5.15 -14.06
CA GLY A 19 4.75 -6.61 -13.94
C GLY A 19 3.97 -7.30 -15.05
N CYS A 20 3.07 -6.59 -15.74
CA CYS A 20 2.36 -7.15 -16.88
C CYS A 20 3.22 -7.29 -18.16
N GLY A 21 4.51 -6.95 -18.10
CA GLY A 21 5.46 -7.04 -19.21
C GLY A 21 5.50 -5.80 -20.12
N GLY A 22 4.67 -4.80 -19.85
CA GLY A 22 4.67 -3.50 -20.54
C GLY A 22 5.27 -2.36 -19.69
N SER A 23 4.98 -1.12 -20.09
CA SER A 23 5.26 0.05 -19.23
C SER A 23 4.13 0.28 -18.21
N GLY A 24 4.39 1.11 -17.21
CA GLY A 24 3.42 1.54 -16.20
C GLY A 24 2.36 2.53 -16.70
N ALA A 25 2.35 2.91 -17.98
CA ALA A 25 1.51 3.99 -18.51
C ALA A 25 -0.01 3.82 -18.23
N HIS A 26 -0.49 2.59 -18.05
CA HIS A 26 -1.90 2.31 -17.72
C HIS A 26 -2.23 2.45 -16.23
N LEU A 27 -1.22 2.48 -15.34
CA LEU A 27 -1.44 2.47 -13.89
C LEU A 27 -2.25 3.66 -13.37
N PRO A 28 -2.04 4.91 -13.83
CA PRO A 28 -2.90 6.02 -13.42
C PRO A 28 -4.39 5.74 -13.70
N GLY A 29 -4.71 5.12 -14.84
CA GLY A 29 -6.08 4.73 -15.17
C GLY A 29 -6.60 3.60 -14.30
N THR A 30 -5.76 2.64 -13.91
CA THR A 30 -6.13 1.56 -12.97
C THR A 30 -6.40 2.11 -11.57
N PHE A 31 -5.52 2.98 -11.05
CA PHE A 31 -5.73 3.66 -9.78
C PHE A 31 -7.00 4.52 -9.79
N GLU A 32 -7.22 5.32 -10.84
CA GLU A 32 -8.42 6.16 -10.94
C GLU A 32 -9.69 5.31 -10.82
N ARG A 33 -9.80 4.21 -11.60
CA ARG A 33 -10.96 3.31 -11.54
C ARG A 33 -11.14 2.68 -10.16
N LEU A 34 -10.06 2.22 -9.53
CA LEU A 34 -10.12 1.61 -8.20
C LEU A 34 -10.55 2.62 -7.13
N LEU A 35 -9.98 3.84 -7.16
CA LEU A 35 -10.15 4.86 -6.13
C LEU A 35 -11.42 5.69 -6.27
N THR A 36 -12.06 5.69 -7.45
CA THR A 36 -13.33 6.38 -7.69
C THR A 36 -14.52 5.43 -7.79
N ALA A 37 -14.33 4.12 -7.63
CA ALA A 37 -15.42 3.16 -7.65
C ALA A 37 -16.46 3.48 -6.57
N GLY A 38 -17.74 3.47 -6.96
CA GLY A 38 -18.90 3.62 -6.08
C GLY A 38 -19.42 2.29 -5.54
N SER A 39 -19.03 1.17 -6.13
CA SER A 39 -19.39 -0.19 -5.67
C SER A 39 -18.24 -1.19 -5.79
N GLN A 40 -18.44 -2.39 -5.23
CA GLN A 40 -17.49 -3.49 -5.35
C GLN A 40 -17.38 -4.01 -6.79
N GLU A 41 -18.51 -4.10 -7.50
CA GLU A 41 -18.57 -4.60 -8.86
C GLU A 41 -17.73 -3.74 -9.81
N GLU A 42 -17.71 -2.42 -9.59
CA GLU A 42 -16.90 -1.48 -10.37
C GLU A 42 -15.38 -1.66 -10.17
N THR A 43 -14.93 -2.34 -9.10
CA THR A 43 -13.51 -2.63 -8.85
C THR A 43 -13.03 -3.93 -9.51
N VAL A 44 -13.94 -4.75 -10.03
CA VAL A 44 -13.61 -6.07 -10.58
C VAL A 44 -12.69 -5.91 -11.80
N GLY A 45 -11.56 -6.61 -11.79
CA GLY A 45 -10.57 -6.54 -12.87
C GLY A 45 -9.66 -5.30 -12.82
N HIS A 46 -9.71 -4.50 -11.74
CA HIS A 46 -8.85 -3.32 -11.55
C HIS A 46 -7.89 -3.47 -10.36
N GLY A 47 -7.33 -4.66 -10.19
CA GLY A 47 -6.32 -4.93 -9.17
C GLY A 47 -4.93 -4.40 -9.52
N LEU A 48 -4.09 -4.22 -8.50
CA LEU A 48 -2.69 -3.81 -8.64
C LEU A 48 -1.72 -5.00 -8.63
N ALA A 49 -2.17 -6.16 -8.16
CA ALA A 49 -1.41 -7.42 -8.24
C ALA A 49 -1.16 -7.80 -9.71
N GLY A 50 0.01 -8.36 -9.99
CA GLY A 50 0.52 -8.59 -11.35
C GLY A 50 1.01 -7.32 -12.07
N HIS A 51 0.82 -6.13 -11.48
CA HIS A 51 1.40 -4.89 -11.99
C HIS A 51 2.54 -4.39 -11.11
N LEU A 52 2.31 -4.32 -9.80
CA LEU A 52 3.30 -3.85 -8.82
C LEU A 52 4.17 -4.99 -8.30
N GLU A 53 3.54 -6.15 -8.10
CA GLU A 53 4.18 -7.37 -7.60
C GLU A 53 3.60 -8.62 -8.26
N GLU A 54 4.36 -9.71 -8.28
CA GLU A 54 3.85 -11.07 -8.49
C GLU A 54 4.43 -11.98 -7.41
N GLN A 55 3.59 -12.46 -6.49
CA GLN A 55 4.01 -13.30 -5.36
C GLN A 55 5.06 -12.60 -4.46
N SER A 56 4.89 -11.31 -4.23
CA SER A 56 5.84 -10.43 -3.52
C SER A 56 7.14 -10.15 -4.29
N MET A 57 7.23 -10.54 -5.56
CA MET A 57 8.34 -10.14 -6.43
C MET A 57 8.00 -8.78 -7.07
N LEU A 58 8.74 -7.74 -6.69
CA LEU A 58 8.45 -6.34 -7.01
C LEU A 58 8.92 -5.95 -8.41
N PHE A 59 8.15 -5.07 -9.06
CA PHE A 59 8.48 -4.44 -10.33
C PHE A 59 8.81 -2.95 -10.15
N GLU A 60 9.49 -2.34 -11.12
CA GLU A 60 9.99 -0.95 -11.03
C GLU A 60 8.90 0.08 -10.65
N VAL A 61 7.65 -0.14 -11.04
CA VAL A 61 6.51 0.71 -10.67
C VAL A 61 6.14 0.68 -9.18
N ALA A 62 6.56 -0.32 -8.41
CA ALA A 62 6.12 -0.53 -7.03
C ALA A 62 6.46 0.62 -6.08
N PRO A 63 7.71 1.11 -5.99
CA PRO A 63 8.04 2.22 -5.09
C PRO A 63 7.27 3.51 -5.41
N HIS A 64 6.93 3.74 -6.68
CA HIS A 64 6.16 4.91 -7.13
C HIS A 64 4.67 4.81 -6.77
N ALA A 65 4.15 3.58 -6.63
CA ALA A 65 2.78 3.34 -6.21
C ALA A 65 2.57 3.56 -4.71
N VAL A 66 3.58 3.28 -3.87
CA VAL A 66 3.50 3.46 -2.41
C VAL A 66 2.94 4.83 -1.96
N PRO A 67 3.50 5.97 -2.40
CA PRO A 67 2.99 7.28 -1.96
C PRO A 67 1.58 7.57 -2.48
N VAL A 68 1.20 7.03 -3.65
CA VAL A 68 -0.19 7.13 -4.17
C VAL A 68 -1.15 6.38 -3.25
N VAL A 69 -0.79 5.16 -2.84
CA VAL A 69 -1.58 4.32 -1.95
C VAL A 69 -1.76 5.01 -0.58
N LEU A 70 -0.67 5.51 0.00
CA LEU A 70 -0.72 6.26 1.26
C LEU A 70 -1.58 7.51 1.17
N ALA A 71 -1.44 8.30 0.10
CA ALA A 71 -2.26 9.48 -0.13
C ALA A 71 -3.75 9.13 -0.35
N ALA A 72 -4.05 7.94 -0.88
CA ALA A 72 -5.42 7.47 -1.06
C ALA A 72 -6.06 7.05 0.27
N LEU A 73 -5.32 6.39 1.16
CA LEU A 73 -5.80 5.96 2.48
C LEU A 73 -6.26 7.13 3.35
N ALA A 74 -5.70 8.33 3.15
CA ALA A 74 -6.13 9.55 3.83
C ALA A 74 -7.53 10.05 3.43
N GLY A 75 -8.12 9.53 2.35
CA GLY A 75 -9.45 9.88 1.87
C GLY A 75 -10.52 8.88 2.27
N ASP A 76 -11.76 9.17 1.83
CA ASP A 76 -12.87 8.22 1.94
C ASP A 76 -12.76 7.17 0.83
N LEU A 77 -12.72 5.91 1.24
CA LEU A 77 -12.59 4.75 0.36
C LEU A 77 -13.64 3.72 0.72
N LEU A 78 -14.10 2.97 -0.28
CA LEU A 78 -14.85 1.74 -0.04
C LEU A 78 -14.02 0.79 0.84
N PRO A 79 -14.61 0.11 1.84
CA PRO A 79 -13.85 -0.74 2.77
C PRO A 79 -12.98 -1.80 2.08
N GLN A 80 -13.47 -2.41 1.01
CA GLN A 80 -12.73 -3.40 0.22
C GLN A 80 -11.56 -2.79 -0.55
N VAL A 81 -11.67 -1.56 -1.03
CA VAL A 81 -10.57 -0.84 -1.68
C VAL A 81 -9.50 -0.51 -0.64
N ARG A 82 -9.91 0.01 0.52
CA ARG A 82 -8.99 0.27 1.65
C ARG A 82 -8.23 -0.99 2.05
N GLY A 83 -8.91 -2.13 2.22
CA GLY A 83 -8.29 -3.41 2.52
C GLY A 83 -7.34 -3.90 1.42
N HIS A 84 -7.72 -3.78 0.15
CA HIS A 84 -6.84 -4.10 -0.99
C HIS A 84 -5.56 -3.26 -0.98
N LEU A 85 -5.67 -1.96 -0.71
CA LEU A 85 -4.54 -1.05 -0.65
C LEU A 85 -3.59 -1.37 0.51
N LEU A 86 -4.11 -1.69 1.70
CA LEU A 86 -3.30 -2.09 2.84
C LEU A 86 -2.59 -3.42 2.60
N GLY A 87 -3.29 -4.42 2.05
CA GLY A 87 -2.68 -5.69 1.66
C GLY A 87 -1.63 -5.52 0.56
N MET A 88 -1.83 -4.57 -0.37
CA MET A 88 -0.80 -4.23 -1.35
C MET A 88 0.44 -3.66 -0.66
N LEU A 89 0.29 -2.72 0.28
CA LEU A 89 1.44 -2.20 1.03
C LEU A 89 2.20 -3.30 1.77
N GLU A 90 1.52 -4.30 2.31
CA GLU A 90 2.15 -5.47 2.96
C GLU A 90 3.07 -6.21 1.99
N PHE A 91 2.59 -6.56 0.79
CA PHE A 91 3.43 -7.18 -0.25
C PHE A 91 4.59 -6.27 -0.68
N LEU A 92 4.38 -4.95 -0.74
CA LEU A 92 5.41 -4.01 -1.16
C LEU A 92 6.53 -3.85 -0.13
N VAL A 93 6.24 -3.94 1.17
CA VAL A 93 7.26 -3.82 2.23
C VAL A 93 7.92 -5.16 2.57
N ALA A 94 7.25 -6.28 2.31
CA ALA A 94 7.77 -7.63 2.58
C ALA A 94 8.42 -8.28 1.34
N GLY A 95 8.25 -7.67 0.17
CA GLY A 95 8.71 -8.22 -1.10
C GLY A 95 10.20 -8.06 -1.36
N GLU A 96 10.63 -8.58 -2.52
CA GLU A 96 11.99 -8.46 -3.04
C GLU A 96 11.93 -8.12 -4.53
N SER A 97 12.97 -7.51 -5.10
CA SER A 97 12.99 -7.22 -6.54
C SER A 97 12.84 -8.46 -7.40
N HIS A 98 11.91 -8.43 -8.36
CA HIS A 98 11.78 -9.50 -9.34
C HIS A 98 13.08 -9.70 -10.13
N ILE A 99 13.40 -10.94 -10.51
CA ILE A 99 14.68 -11.28 -11.18
C ILE A 99 14.92 -10.49 -12.48
N SER A 100 13.84 -10.09 -13.17
CA SER A 100 13.93 -9.26 -14.37
C SER A 100 14.29 -7.80 -14.07
N GLU A 101 14.04 -7.31 -12.85
CA GLU A 101 14.46 -6.00 -12.37
C GLU A 101 15.90 -6.03 -11.87
N VAL A 102 16.28 -7.08 -11.13
CA VAL A 102 17.68 -7.33 -10.74
C VAL A 102 18.60 -7.32 -11.96
N ARG A 103 18.21 -8.05 -13.03
CA ARG A 103 18.97 -8.10 -14.30
C ARG A 103 19.03 -6.75 -15.02
N ALA A 104 18.09 -5.86 -14.76
CA ALA A 104 18.06 -4.52 -15.31
C ALA A 104 18.74 -3.48 -14.40
N GLY A 105 19.42 -3.92 -13.34
CA GLY A 105 20.18 -3.05 -12.44
C GLY A 105 19.35 -2.42 -11.32
N ARG A 106 18.19 -3.01 -10.97
CA ARG A 106 17.35 -2.58 -9.85
C ARG A 106 17.17 -3.74 -8.85
N PRO A 107 18.18 -4.03 -8.01
CA PRO A 107 18.09 -5.11 -7.05
C PRO A 107 17.34 -4.76 -5.75
N ASP A 108 17.19 -3.47 -5.43
CA ASP A 108 16.78 -3.01 -4.10
C ASP A 108 15.42 -2.26 -4.11
N LEU A 109 14.43 -2.77 -4.85
CA LEU A 109 13.09 -2.17 -4.92
C LEU A 109 12.33 -2.26 -3.59
N ASP A 110 12.63 -3.26 -2.78
CA ASP A 110 12.11 -3.46 -1.43
C ASP A 110 12.57 -2.34 -0.49
N GLU A 111 13.85 -1.97 -0.53
CA GLU A 111 14.36 -0.82 0.22
C GLU A 111 13.66 0.48 -0.20
N ALA A 112 13.48 0.70 -1.50
CA ALA A 112 12.79 1.87 -2.02
C ALA A 112 11.30 1.92 -1.61
N CYS A 113 10.62 0.77 -1.58
CA CYS A 113 9.24 0.67 -1.06
C CYS A 113 9.19 0.99 0.44
N LEU A 114 10.12 0.44 1.23
CA LEU A 114 10.20 0.70 2.68
C LEU A 114 10.46 2.17 2.99
N GLU A 115 11.38 2.81 2.27
CA GLU A 115 11.64 4.24 2.38
C GLU A 115 10.38 5.06 2.08
N ALA A 116 9.70 4.77 0.98
CA ALA A 116 8.47 5.47 0.61
C ALA A 116 7.35 5.25 1.65
N VAL A 117 7.24 4.06 2.24
CA VAL A 117 6.27 3.82 3.33
C VAL A 117 6.60 4.64 4.56
N ARG A 118 7.89 4.71 4.93
CA ARG A 118 8.36 5.46 6.11
C ARG A 118 8.07 6.96 6.00
N GLU A 119 8.10 7.54 4.80
CA GLU A 119 7.70 8.93 4.57
C GLU A 119 6.23 9.20 4.95
N GLY A 120 5.35 8.22 4.78
CA GLY A 120 3.92 8.31 5.10
C GLY A 120 3.49 7.56 6.37
N ILE A 121 4.42 7.21 7.26
CA ILE A 121 4.18 6.27 8.36
C ILE A 121 3.03 6.66 9.30
N TRP A 122 2.79 7.96 9.50
CA TRP A 122 1.70 8.44 10.34
C TRP A 122 0.31 8.12 9.77
N GLN A 123 0.19 7.99 8.45
CA GLN A 123 -1.05 7.52 7.83
C GLN A 123 -1.35 6.07 8.25
N LEU A 124 -0.33 5.20 8.29
CA LEU A 124 -0.51 3.82 8.76
C LEU A 124 -0.90 3.76 10.23
N TYR A 125 -0.32 4.62 11.09
CA TYR A 125 -0.78 4.71 12.47
C TYR A 125 -2.22 5.22 12.61
N ALA A 126 -2.65 6.13 11.72
CA ALA A 126 -4.06 6.54 11.67
C ALA A 126 -4.96 5.36 11.25
N GLU A 127 -4.57 4.59 10.23
CA GLU A 127 -5.27 3.35 9.85
C GLU A 127 -5.31 2.34 11.00
N ALA A 128 -4.21 2.17 11.74
CA ALA A 128 -4.16 1.27 12.88
C ALA A 128 -5.18 1.65 13.97
N VAL A 129 -5.40 2.96 14.17
CA VAL A 129 -6.28 3.50 15.21
C VAL A 129 -7.76 3.50 14.80
N SER A 130 -8.08 3.84 13.55
CA SER A 130 -9.45 4.10 13.09
C SER A 130 -9.92 3.30 11.88
N GLY A 131 -9.01 2.64 11.17
CA GLY A 131 -9.28 1.85 9.97
C GLY A 131 -9.14 0.35 10.24
N ASP A 132 -8.48 -0.34 9.31
CA ASP A 132 -8.14 -1.76 9.49
C ASP A 132 -6.89 -1.92 10.37
N THR A 133 -7.14 -2.15 11.66
CA THR A 133 -6.08 -2.22 12.67
C THR A 133 -5.08 -3.34 12.40
N GLU A 134 -5.48 -4.54 11.96
CA GLU A 134 -4.49 -5.62 11.76
C GLU A 134 -3.60 -5.30 10.57
N ALA A 135 -4.20 -5.06 9.40
CA ALA A 135 -3.45 -4.86 8.18
C ALA A 135 -2.47 -3.68 8.29
N ALA A 136 -2.87 -2.60 8.97
CA ALA A 136 -1.97 -1.48 9.21
C ALA A 136 -0.82 -1.83 10.18
N LEU A 137 -1.07 -2.64 11.21
CA LEU A 137 -0.03 -3.09 12.13
C LEU A 137 0.95 -4.06 11.47
N ASP A 138 0.49 -4.91 10.55
CA ASP A 138 1.33 -5.85 9.80
C ASP A 138 2.33 -5.08 8.91
N VAL A 139 1.88 -4.02 8.23
CA VAL A 139 2.78 -3.13 7.46
C VAL A 139 3.75 -2.38 8.40
N LEU A 140 3.26 -1.86 9.52
CA LEU A 140 4.08 -1.12 10.50
C LEU A 140 5.15 -1.99 11.16
N GLU A 141 4.90 -3.28 11.38
CA GLU A 141 5.85 -4.22 11.97
C GLU A 141 7.14 -4.33 11.14
N ILE A 142 7.01 -4.19 9.82
CA ILE A 142 8.13 -4.25 8.89
C ILE A 142 8.72 -2.87 8.63
N ALA A 143 7.86 -1.86 8.46
CA ALA A 143 8.28 -0.54 7.99
C ALA A 143 8.82 0.39 9.09
N ASP A 144 8.33 0.30 10.34
CA ASP A 144 8.70 1.26 11.38
C ASP A 144 10.06 0.95 12.03
N PRO A 145 11.10 1.79 11.85
CA PRO A 145 12.36 1.61 12.56
C PRO A 145 12.27 1.93 14.07
N ASP A 146 11.21 2.61 14.53
CA ASP A 146 10.98 2.93 15.93
C ASP A 146 10.18 1.81 16.62
N GLU A 147 10.89 0.76 17.03
CA GLU A 147 10.31 -0.40 17.73
C GLU A 147 9.53 0.01 18.98
N GLY A 148 9.95 1.07 19.68
CA GLY A 148 9.30 1.56 20.89
C GLY A 148 7.92 2.15 20.61
N ARG A 149 7.82 2.99 19.57
CA ARG A 149 6.53 3.53 19.11
C ARG A 149 5.61 2.43 18.61
N PHE A 150 6.11 1.51 17.78
CA PHE A 150 5.31 0.39 17.29
C PHE A 150 4.77 -0.47 18.43
N ALA A 151 5.62 -0.90 19.36
CA ALA A 151 5.22 -1.71 20.51
C ALA A 151 4.17 -1.00 21.38
N TYR A 152 4.33 0.31 21.59
CA TYR A 152 3.36 1.11 22.34
C TYR A 152 1.98 1.10 21.67
N TYR A 153 1.90 1.43 20.38
CA TYR A 153 0.62 1.44 19.65
C TYR A 153 -0.02 0.05 19.60
N ARG A 154 0.75 -1.01 19.30
CA ARG A 154 0.27 -2.40 19.27
C ARG A 154 -0.36 -2.81 20.59
N ALA A 155 0.29 -2.52 21.72
CA ALA A 155 -0.23 -2.83 23.05
C ALA A 155 -1.53 -2.07 23.37
N GLN A 156 -1.59 -0.77 23.05
CA GLN A 156 -2.76 0.06 23.32
C GLN A 156 -3.98 -0.36 22.48
N LEU A 157 -3.76 -0.81 21.24
CA LEU A 157 -4.83 -1.25 20.33
C LEU A 157 -5.32 -2.67 20.67
N ALA A 158 -4.44 -3.58 21.08
CA ALA A 158 -4.83 -4.91 21.58
C ALA A 158 -5.79 -4.82 22.80
N GLY A 159 -5.53 -3.89 23.71
CA GLY A 159 -6.37 -3.64 24.88
C GLY A 159 -7.80 -3.16 24.54
N ARG A 160 -7.98 -2.42 23.44
CA ARG A 160 -9.30 -1.92 22.99
C ARG A 160 -10.20 -3.05 22.49
N ARG A 161 -9.63 -4.04 21.79
CA ARG A 161 -10.39 -5.20 21.28
C ARG A 161 -10.95 -6.07 22.39
N ARG A 162 -10.16 -6.34 23.43
CA ARG A 162 -10.61 -7.11 24.61
C ARG A 162 -11.79 -6.44 25.31
N LYS A 163 -11.80 -5.10 25.41
CA LYS A 163 -12.91 -4.34 26.01
C LYS A 163 -14.18 -4.31 25.15
N ARG A 164 -14.06 -4.24 23.82
CA ARG A 164 -15.24 -4.30 22.91
C ARG A 164 -15.86 -5.69 22.85
N GLY A 165 -15.06 -6.76 22.97
CA GLY A 165 -15.55 -8.14 23.05
C GLY A 165 -16.25 -8.47 24.38
N ALA A 166 -15.75 -7.93 25.50
CA ALA A 166 -16.33 -8.16 26.83
C ALA A 166 -17.65 -7.41 27.11
N GLY A 167 -18.00 -6.40 26.29
CA GLY A 167 -19.24 -5.61 26.42
C GLY A 167 -20.42 -6.12 25.58
N ARG A 168 -20.29 -7.27 24.93
CA ARG A 168 -21.35 -7.93 24.14
C ARG A 168 -21.78 -9.30 24.72
N GLY A 169 -21.42 -9.57 25.97
CA GLY A 169 -21.85 -10.76 26.73
C GLY A 169 -23.07 -10.47 27.59
#